data_AF-A0A0G0T6J9-F1
#
_entry.id   AF-A0A0G0T6J9-F1
#
_cell.length_a   1.000
_cell.length_b   1.000
_cell.length_c   1.000
_cell.angle_alpha   90.00
_cell.angle_beta   90.00
_cell.angle_gamma   90.00
#
_symmetry.space_group_name_H-M   'P 1'
#
loop_
_entity.id
_entity.type
_entity.pdbx_description
1 polymer ?
#
loop_
_entity_poly.entity_id
_entity_poly.type
_entity_poly.pdbx_seq_one_letter_code
_entity_poly.pdbx_strand_id
1 'polypeptide(L)'
;MDPNTPYTSDQYLGDTNQKGFFERLSGYLVEFIETLVVFGAIFASIYLFVAQFHKVSGNSMVPTMHNGDYLVTEKVSYRFRAPKSGEIIVLKNPRNESQDFIKRIIAVPGDTVEISNGNVLVNGKILEEKYLPPSTPTHSGAFLTEGSSVKVGSNQYFAFGDNREHSSDSREWGPVTKEEIVGRALFRYFPVPDVGLLTNK
;
A
#
# COMPACT_ATOMS: atom_id res chain seq x y z
N MET A 1 49.79 -72.34 -39.06
CA MET A 1 50.05 -71.47 -37.91
C MET A 1 51.13 -70.49 -38.34
N ASP A 2 50.75 -69.23 -38.49
CA ASP A 2 51.63 -68.12 -38.92
C ASP A 2 51.84 -67.20 -37.70
N PRO A 3 53.07 -66.86 -37.29
CA PRO A 3 53.33 -66.19 -36.01
C PRO A 3 53.39 -64.65 -36.03
N ASN A 4 52.93 -63.95 -37.08
CA ASN A 4 53.08 -62.49 -37.17
C ASN A 4 51.78 -61.70 -37.42
N THR A 5 50.88 -61.68 -36.44
CA THR A 5 49.88 -60.60 -36.33
C THR A 5 50.30 -59.62 -35.22
N PRO A 6 50.64 -58.37 -35.55
CA PRO A 6 50.78 -57.33 -34.54
C PRO A 6 49.38 -56.99 -33.99
N TYR A 7 49.23 -57.09 -32.67
CA TYR A 7 48.10 -56.51 -31.96
C TYR A 7 48.16 -54.99 -32.12
N THR A 8 47.26 -54.40 -32.90
CA THR A 8 47.03 -52.95 -32.85
C THR A 8 46.28 -52.63 -31.56
N SER A 9 46.98 -51.96 -30.65
CA SER A 9 46.47 -51.40 -29.41
C SER A 9 45.55 -50.21 -29.70
N ASP A 10 44.39 -50.47 -30.29
CA ASP A 10 43.29 -49.50 -30.36
C ASP A 10 42.43 -49.64 -29.12
N GLN A 11 42.92 -49.17 -27.98
CA GLN A 11 42.08 -48.90 -26.81
C GLN A 11 42.88 -48.14 -25.75
N TYR A 12 42.22 -47.15 -25.15
CA TYR A 12 42.68 -46.31 -24.02
C TYR A 12 43.54 -45.09 -24.38
N LEU A 13 42.92 -44.10 -25.03
CA LEU A 13 43.21 -42.71 -24.71
C LEU A 13 41.89 -42.05 -24.29
N GLY A 14 41.89 -41.62 -23.03
CA GLY A 14 40.72 -41.29 -22.25
C GLY A 14 39.89 -40.16 -22.85
N ASP A 15 38.59 -40.41 -22.96
CA ASP A 15 37.59 -39.35 -22.93
C ASP A 15 37.52 -38.84 -21.49
N THR A 16 38.49 -38.02 -21.10
CA THR A 16 38.48 -37.30 -19.83
C THR A 16 37.36 -36.28 -19.88
N ASN A 17 36.23 -36.73 -19.35
CA ASN A 17 35.01 -36.09 -18.91
C ASN A 17 35.17 -34.68 -18.29
N GLN A 18 35.64 -33.70 -19.07
CA GLN A 18 35.66 -32.28 -18.71
C GLN A 18 34.33 -31.58 -19.02
N LYS A 19 33.47 -32.22 -19.83
CA LYS A 19 32.05 -31.84 -20.00
C LYS A 19 31.15 -32.22 -18.80
N GLY A 20 31.72 -32.74 -17.71
CA GLY A 20 30.96 -33.25 -16.57
C GLY A 20 30.65 -32.28 -15.43
N PHE A 21 31.32 -31.11 -15.35
CA PHE A 21 31.15 -30.19 -14.21
C PHE A 21 30.60 -28.82 -14.63
N PHE A 22 31.18 -28.17 -15.65
CA PHE A 22 30.76 -26.84 -16.07
C PHE A 22 29.36 -26.81 -16.72
N GLU A 23 28.99 -27.86 -17.47
CA GLU A 23 27.63 -27.98 -18.06
C GLU A 23 26.57 -28.27 -16.98
N ARG A 24 26.93 -29.04 -15.95
CA ARG A 24 26.06 -29.27 -14.79
C ARG A 24 25.93 -28.02 -13.93
N LEU A 25 27.04 -27.32 -13.70
CA LEU A 25 27.08 -26.07 -12.97
C LEU A 25 26.33 -24.96 -13.70
N SER A 26 26.45 -24.86 -15.03
CA SER A 26 25.67 -23.90 -15.82
C SER A 26 24.19 -24.24 -15.83
N GLY A 27 23.82 -25.53 -15.88
CA GLY A 27 22.44 -25.98 -15.69
C GLY A 27 21.87 -25.50 -14.34
N TYR A 28 22.57 -25.76 -13.24
CA TYR A 28 22.14 -25.30 -11.91
C TYR A 28 22.07 -23.78 -11.79
N LEU A 29 23.00 -23.05 -12.41
CA LEU A 29 22.96 -21.58 -12.43
C LEU A 29 21.76 -21.06 -13.24
N VAL A 30 21.44 -21.67 -14.38
CA VAL A 30 20.26 -21.31 -15.18
C VAL A 30 18.98 -21.58 -14.39
N GLU A 31 18.84 -22.76 -13.78
CA GLU A 31 17.68 -23.12 -12.94
C GLU A 31 17.51 -22.15 -11.76
N PHE A 32 18.62 -21.76 -11.12
CA PHE A 32 18.62 -20.79 -10.03
C PHE A 32 18.17 -19.40 -10.51
N ILE A 33 18.71 -18.91 -11.63
CA ILE A 33 18.32 -17.63 -12.21
C ILE A 33 16.85 -17.65 -12.64
N GLU A 34 16.39 -18.71 -13.30
CA GLU A 34 15.00 -18.88 -13.69
C GLU A 34 14.07 -18.80 -12.47
N THR A 35 14.42 -19.51 -11.40
CA THR A 35 13.69 -19.46 -10.14
C THR A 35 13.62 -18.04 -9.58
N LEU A 36 14.74 -17.32 -9.54
CA LEU A 36 14.77 -15.92 -9.08
C LEU A 36 13.92 -15.00 -9.96
N VAL A 37 13.93 -15.19 -11.28
CA VAL A 37 13.11 -14.42 -12.22
C VAL A 37 11.64 -14.67 -11.97
N VAL A 38 11.23 -15.93 -11.79
CA VAL A 38 9.83 -16.28 -11.47
C VAL A 38 9.39 -15.66 -10.15
N PHE A 39 10.19 -15.82 -9.08
CA PHE A 39 9.89 -15.20 -7.78
C PHE A 39 9.84 -13.66 -7.87
N GLY A 40 10.78 -13.05 -8.59
CA GLY A 40 10.82 -11.62 -8.83
C GLY A 40 9.58 -11.13 -9.59
N ALA A 41 9.14 -11.84 -10.63
CA ALA A 41 7.95 -11.52 -11.39
C ALA A 41 6.67 -11.65 -10.56
N ILE A 42 6.56 -12.70 -9.74
CA ILE A 42 5.45 -12.89 -8.80
C ILE A 42 5.44 -11.77 -7.76
N PHE A 43 6.59 -11.48 -7.15
CA PHE A 43 6.71 -10.41 -6.16
C PHE A 43 6.35 -9.05 -6.76
N ALA A 44 6.87 -8.72 -7.95
CA ALA A 44 6.53 -7.49 -8.66
C ALA A 44 5.03 -7.42 -8.97
N SER A 45 4.41 -8.52 -9.38
CA SER A 45 2.97 -8.59 -9.64
C SER A 45 2.16 -8.32 -8.37
N ILE A 46 2.54 -8.93 -7.24
CA ILE A 46 1.90 -8.68 -5.94
C ILE A 46 2.08 -7.22 -5.52
N TYR A 47 3.30 -6.69 -5.63
CA TYR A 47 3.63 -5.32 -5.21
C TYR A 47 2.90 -4.25 -6.03
N LEU A 48 2.85 -4.44 -7.35
CA LEU A 48 2.21 -3.48 -8.26
C LEU A 48 0.69 -3.56 -8.18
N PHE A 49 0.12 -4.78 -8.16
CA PHE A 49 -1.31 -4.98 -8.35
C PHE A 49 -2.08 -5.35 -7.08
N VAL A 50 -1.47 -5.97 -6.08
CA VAL A 50 -2.21 -6.56 -4.96
C VAL A 50 -2.04 -5.75 -3.68
N ALA A 51 -0.82 -5.60 -3.19
CA ALA A 51 -0.57 -4.98 -1.89
C ALA A 51 0.82 -4.33 -1.78
N GLN A 52 0.93 -3.32 -0.93
CA GLN A 52 2.18 -2.64 -0.60
C GLN A 52 2.38 -2.57 0.91
N PHE A 53 3.63 -2.71 1.34
CA PHE A 53 4.03 -2.55 2.72
C PHE A 53 4.48 -1.11 2.95
N HIS A 54 3.90 -0.46 3.95
CA HIS A 54 4.21 0.93 4.31
C HIS A 54 4.61 1.03 5.76
N LYS A 55 5.54 1.94 6.06
CA LYS A 55 5.84 2.39 7.41
C LYS A 55 5.19 3.76 7.62
N VAL A 56 4.41 3.91 8.67
CA VAL A 56 3.80 5.19 9.04
C VAL A 56 4.89 6.13 9.53
N SER A 57 4.91 7.33 8.94
CA SER A 57 5.77 8.44 9.35
C SER A 57 4.90 9.63 9.75
N GLY A 58 5.12 10.15 10.96
CA GLY A 58 4.36 11.26 11.54
C GLY A 58 3.13 10.85 12.36
N ASN A 59 2.41 11.86 12.88
CA ASN A 59 1.40 11.68 13.93
C ASN A 59 -0.04 12.02 13.48
N SER A 60 -0.27 12.24 12.18
CA SER A 60 -1.58 12.71 11.66
C SER A 60 -2.74 11.74 11.86
N MET A 61 -2.46 10.49 12.21
CA MET A 61 -3.46 9.43 12.40
C MET A 61 -3.56 8.94 13.84
N VAL A 62 -2.93 9.61 14.81
CA VAL A 62 -3.10 9.33 16.24
C VAL A 62 -4.56 9.66 16.64
N PRO A 63 -5.24 8.85 17.47
CA PRO A 63 -4.74 7.68 18.20
C PRO A 63 -4.80 6.36 17.42
N THR A 64 -5.43 6.35 16.24
CA THR A 64 -5.61 5.13 15.45
C THR A 64 -4.29 4.49 15.07
N MET A 65 -3.32 5.27 14.57
CA MET A 65 -1.99 4.81 14.14
C MET A 65 -0.89 5.72 14.65
N HIS A 66 0.23 5.12 15.01
CA HIS A 66 1.39 5.79 15.57
C HIS A 66 2.57 5.77 14.59
N ASN A 67 3.45 6.74 14.74
CA ASN A 67 4.70 6.79 13.99
C ASN A 67 5.50 5.50 14.23
N GLY A 68 5.90 4.82 13.14
CA GLY A 68 6.61 3.55 13.20
C GLY A 68 5.73 2.30 13.03
N ASP A 69 4.41 2.44 12.96
CA ASP A 69 3.51 1.34 12.58
C ASP A 69 3.84 0.84 11.17
N TYR A 70 3.77 -0.47 10.95
CA TYR A 70 3.89 -1.05 9.61
C TYR A 70 2.57 -1.65 9.17
N LEU A 71 2.18 -1.27 7.96
CA LEU A 71 0.86 -1.51 7.40
C LEU A 71 0.95 -2.27 6.08
N VAL A 72 -0.09 -3.04 5.80
CA VAL A 72 -0.38 -3.57 4.48
C VAL A 72 -1.50 -2.74 3.86
N THR A 73 -1.19 -2.13 2.73
CA THR A 73 -2.13 -1.39 1.90
C THR A 73 -2.57 -2.28 0.75
N GLU A 74 -3.85 -2.63 0.69
CA GLU A 74 -4.43 -3.42 -0.40
C GLU A 74 -4.98 -2.53 -1.51
N LYS A 75 -4.79 -2.97 -2.76
CA LYS A 75 -5.23 -2.26 -3.97
C LYS A 75 -6.42 -2.93 -4.66
N VAL A 76 -6.76 -4.14 -4.24
CA VAL A 76 -7.66 -5.03 -4.98
C VAL A 76 -9.11 -4.57 -4.82
N SER A 77 -9.53 -4.18 -3.61
CA SER A 77 -10.91 -3.75 -3.35
C SER A 77 -11.34 -2.63 -4.29
N TYR A 78 -10.48 -1.62 -4.48
CA TYR A 78 -10.83 -0.41 -5.23
C TYR A 78 -10.89 -0.59 -6.75
N ARG A 79 -10.49 -1.77 -7.25
CA ARG A 79 -10.75 -2.17 -8.64
C ARG A 79 -12.18 -2.66 -8.87
N PHE A 80 -12.82 -3.19 -7.83
CA PHE A 80 -14.16 -3.78 -7.92
C PHE A 80 -15.26 -2.94 -7.26
N ARG A 81 -14.89 -2.01 -6.37
CA ARG A 81 -15.83 -1.11 -5.70
C ARG A 81 -15.22 0.26 -5.45
N ALA A 82 -16.07 1.25 -5.18
CA ALA A 82 -15.62 2.55 -4.69
C ALA A 82 -15.11 2.46 -3.23
N PRO A 83 -14.15 3.32 -2.84
CA PRO A 83 -13.86 3.64 -1.45
C PRO A 83 -15.11 4.10 -0.69
N LYS A 84 -15.18 3.75 0.60
CA LYS A 84 -16.32 4.02 1.47
C LYS A 84 -15.93 4.97 2.61
N SER A 85 -16.94 5.68 3.14
CA SER A 85 -16.76 6.50 4.34
C SER A 85 -16.23 5.65 5.51
N GLY A 86 -15.33 6.25 6.28
CA GLY A 86 -14.60 5.65 7.40
C GLY A 86 -13.36 4.83 6.99
N GLU A 87 -13.19 4.45 5.72
CA GLU A 87 -12.00 3.66 5.32
C GLU A 87 -10.71 4.50 5.40
N ILE A 88 -9.64 3.86 5.88
CA ILE A 88 -8.30 4.46 5.89
C ILE A 88 -7.64 4.16 4.54
N ILE A 89 -7.13 5.20 3.91
CA ILE A 89 -6.52 5.16 2.59
C ILE A 89 -5.09 5.68 2.61
N VAL A 90 -4.27 5.12 1.74
CA VAL A 90 -3.02 5.71 1.31
C VAL A 90 -3.29 6.47 0.02
N LEU A 91 -2.84 7.72 -0.06
CA LEU A 91 -3.03 8.62 -1.19
C LEU A 91 -1.72 9.32 -1.53
N LYS A 92 -1.52 9.67 -2.80
CA LYS A 92 -0.35 10.43 -3.24
C LYS A 92 -0.41 11.85 -2.69
N ASN A 93 0.68 12.36 -2.15
CA ASN A 93 0.74 13.74 -1.69
C ASN A 93 0.71 14.71 -2.90
N PRO A 94 -0.29 15.60 -3.02
CA PRO A 94 -0.40 16.53 -4.16
C PRO A 94 0.76 17.53 -4.25
N ARG A 95 1.48 17.77 -3.14
CA ARG A 95 2.60 18.72 -3.08
C ARG A 95 3.95 18.06 -3.36
N ASN A 96 4.04 16.74 -3.19
CA ASN A 96 5.28 16.00 -3.39
C ASN A 96 4.97 14.51 -3.61
N GLU A 97 4.88 14.09 -4.87
CA GLU A 97 4.58 12.71 -5.25
C GLU A 97 5.59 11.66 -4.78
N SER A 98 6.76 12.08 -4.25
CA SER A 98 7.71 11.15 -3.62
C SER A 98 7.26 10.67 -2.23
N GLN A 99 6.16 11.22 -1.70
CA GLN A 99 5.61 10.85 -0.40
C GLN A 99 4.14 10.49 -0.53
N ASP A 100 3.75 9.40 0.10
CA ASP A 100 2.35 9.05 0.29
C ASP A 100 1.83 9.57 1.63
N PHE A 101 0.56 9.95 1.66
CA PHE A 101 -0.18 10.27 2.88
C PHE A 101 -1.12 9.15 3.25
N ILE A 102 -1.34 8.98 4.55
CA ILE A 102 -2.39 8.14 5.11
C ILE A 102 -3.44 9.01 5.78
N LYS A 103 -4.71 8.81 5.42
CA LYS A 103 -5.87 9.58 5.88
C LYS A 103 -7.11 8.69 5.94
N ARG A 104 -8.14 9.13 6.65
CA ARG A 104 -9.45 8.47 6.72
C ARG A 104 -10.48 9.20 5.87
N ILE A 105 -11.22 8.47 5.05
CA ILE A 105 -12.33 9.03 4.27
C ILE A 105 -13.45 9.46 5.21
N ILE A 106 -13.81 10.73 5.13
CA ILE A 106 -14.91 11.35 5.88
C ILE A 106 -16.17 11.34 5.03
N ALA A 107 -16.04 11.71 3.75
CA ALA A 107 -17.16 11.81 2.82
C ALA A 107 -16.80 11.30 1.43
N VAL A 108 -17.81 10.79 0.73
CA VAL A 108 -17.70 10.11 -0.57
C VAL A 108 -18.46 10.90 -1.65
N PRO A 109 -18.36 10.52 -2.95
CA PRO A 109 -19.04 11.22 -4.02
C PRO A 109 -20.54 11.44 -3.75
N GLY A 110 -20.98 12.69 -3.93
CA GLY A 110 -22.38 13.10 -3.73
C GLY A 110 -22.70 13.63 -2.33
N ASP A 111 -21.86 13.37 -1.33
CA ASP A 111 -22.03 13.93 0.01
C ASP A 111 -21.81 15.44 0.03
N THR A 112 -22.26 16.08 1.10
CA THR A 112 -21.94 17.46 1.45
C THR A 112 -21.21 17.50 2.79
N VAL A 113 -20.07 18.19 2.86
CA VAL A 113 -19.23 18.30 4.05
C VAL A 113 -19.21 19.74 4.55
N GLU A 114 -19.33 19.90 5.87
CA GLU A 114 -19.24 21.19 6.56
C GLU A 114 -18.48 21.01 7.89
N ILE A 115 -17.78 22.05 8.33
CA ILE A 115 -17.27 22.16 9.70
C ILE A 115 -18.02 23.28 10.39
N SER A 116 -18.62 22.98 11.55
CA SER A 116 -19.39 23.94 12.34
C SER A 116 -19.26 23.67 13.83
N ASN A 117 -18.87 24.70 14.58
CA ASN A 117 -18.71 24.66 16.04
C ASN A 117 -17.82 23.50 16.51
N GLY A 118 -16.73 23.24 15.78
CA GLY A 118 -15.80 22.16 16.08
C GLY A 118 -16.26 20.75 15.70
N ASN A 119 -17.41 20.61 15.04
CA ASN A 119 -17.94 19.32 14.57
C ASN A 119 -17.80 19.18 13.06
N VAL A 120 -17.64 17.95 12.59
CA VAL A 120 -17.75 17.61 11.16
C VAL A 120 -19.18 17.19 10.88
N LEU A 121 -19.80 17.83 9.89
CA LEU A 121 -21.14 17.48 9.42
C LEU A 121 -21.04 16.88 8.02
N VAL A 122 -21.71 15.74 7.82
CA VAL A 122 -21.89 15.10 6.51
C VAL A 122 -23.37 15.03 6.21
N ASN A 123 -23.79 15.64 5.10
CA ASN A 123 -25.20 15.77 4.69
C ASN A 123 -26.07 16.41 5.80
N GLY A 124 -25.53 17.43 6.48
CA GLY A 124 -26.20 18.17 7.55
C GLY A 124 -26.32 17.43 8.89
N LYS A 125 -25.73 16.24 9.02
CA LYS A 125 -25.71 15.46 10.27
C LYS A 125 -24.30 15.43 10.85
N ILE A 126 -24.18 15.57 12.17
CA ILE A 126 -22.90 15.38 12.85
C ILE A 126 -22.40 13.96 12.55
N LEU A 127 -21.17 13.88 12.05
CA LEU A 127 -20.51 12.61 11.76
C LEU A 127 -20.20 11.89 13.08
N GLU A 128 -20.53 10.60 13.15
CA GLU A 128 -20.21 9.78 14.30
C GLU A 128 -18.78 9.21 14.15
N GLU A 129 -17.88 9.59 15.06
CA GLU A 129 -16.44 9.35 14.92
C GLU A 129 -15.89 8.51 16.08
N LYS A 130 -16.30 7.24 16.16
CA LYS A 130 -15.92 6.33 17.25
C LYS A 130 -14.41 6.10 17.40
N TYR A 131 -13.68 6.32 16.31
CA TYR A 131 -12.22 6.21 16.25
C TYR A 131 -11.50 7.39 16.92
N LEU A 132 -12.22 8.41 17.37
CA LEU A 132 -11.67 9.55 18.10
C LEU A 132 -12.12 9.57 19.56
N PRO A 133 -11.33 10.20 20.46
CA PRO A 133 -11.83 10.58 21.76
C PRO A 133 -13.14 11.40 21.64
N PRO A 134 -14.11 11.22 22.55
CA PRO A 134 -15.34 12.00 22.54
C PRO A 134 -15.06 13.49 22.53
N SER A 135 -15.83 14.24 21.73
CA SER A 135 -15.72 15.70 21.63
C SER A 135 -14.37 16.21 21.12
N THR A 136 -13.63 15.42 20.33
CA THR A 136 -12.40 15.89 19.66
C THR A 136 -12.75 17.06 18.73
N PRO A 137 -12.24 18.28 18.97
CA PRO A 137 -12.58 19.43 18.14
C PRO A 137 -11.97 19.28 16.75
N THR A 138 -12.72 19.67 15.74
CA THR A 138 -12.23 19.77 14.36
C THR A 138 -12.26 21.21 13.91
N HIS A 139 -11.07 21.76 13.67
CA HIS A 139 -10.93 23.09 13.09
C HIS A 139 -11.00 23.03 11.57
N SER A 140 -11.56 24.09 10.99
CA SER A 140 -11.52 24.37 9.55
C SER A 140 -10.09 24.62 9.05
N GLY A 141 -9.92 24.56 7.72
CA GLY A 141 -8.64 24.84 7.06
C GLY A 141 -8.81 25.82 5.91
N ALA A 142 -7.75 26.02 5.12
CA ALA A 142 -7.76 26.98 4.01
C ALA A 142 -8.81 26.69 2.92
N PHE A 143 -9.17 25.43 2.70
CA PHE A 143 -10.16 25.02 1.71
C PHE A 143 -11.56 24.91 2.31
N LEU A 144 -11.71 24.16 3.41
CA LEU A 144 -12.98 23.95 4.10
C LEU A 144 -13.05 24.89 5.30
N THR A 145 -13.58 26.10 5.08
CA THR A 145 -13.71 27.15 6.08
C THR A 145 -14.94 26.95 6.99
N GLU A 146 -14.90 27.52 8.18
CA GLU A 146 -15.99 27.42 9.17
C GLU A 146 -17.35 27.88 8.59
N GLY A 147 -18.37 27.04 8.74
CA GLY A 147 -19.73 27.31 8.23
C GLY A 147 -19.89 27.22 6.72
N SER A 148 -18.82 26.93 5.97
CA SER A 148 -18.90 26.67 4.54
C SER A 148 -19.23 25.21 4.26
N SER A 149 -20.15 25.01 3.32
CA SER A 149 -20.60 23.69 2.90
C SER A 149 -20.07 23.36 1.52
N VAL A 150 -19.42 22.21 1.36
CA VAL A 150 -18.83 21.75 0.10
C VAL A 150 -19.46 20.45 -0.35
N LYS A 151 -19.96 20.42 -1.60
CA LYS A 151 -20.44 19.20 -2.23
C LYS A 151 -19.28 18.40 -2.82
N VAL A 152 -19.19 17.12 -2.49
CA VAL A 152 -18.18 16.20 -2.97
C VAL A 152 -18.51 15.78 -4.40
N GLY A 153 -17.58 16.02 -5.33
CA GLY A 153 -17.73 15.66 -6.75
C GLY A 153 -17.84 14.16 -7.00
N SER A 154 -18.27 13.78 -8.21
CA SER A 154 -18.59 12.39 -8.58
C SER A 154 -17.42 11.39 -8.51
N ASN A 155 -16.18 11.87 -8.47
CA ASN A 155 -14.96 11.05 -8.35
C ASN A 155 -14.03 11.54 -7.22
N GLN A 156 -14.60 12.27 -6.26
CA GLN A 156 -13.86 12.94 -5.21
C GLN A 156 -14.18 12.36 -3.83
N TYR A 157 -13.24 12.52 -2.90
CA TYR A 157 -13.32 12.08 -1.52
C TYR A 157 -12.74 13.16 -0.62
N PHE A 158 -13.38 13.39 0.52
CA PHE A 158 -12.77 14.16 1.61
C PHE A 158 -12.13 13.19 2.57
N ALA A 159 -10.85 13.39 2.87
CA ALA A 159 -10.12 12.54 3.79
C ALA A 159 -9.40 13.37 4.85
N PHE A 160 -9.62 13.05 6.13
CA PHE A 160 -9.01 13.75 7.28
C PHE A 160 -8.01 12.85 7.99
N GLY A 161 -7.08 13.47 8.71
CA GLY A 161 -6.32 12.76 9.73
C GLY A 161 -7.16 12.57 10.98
N ASP A 162 -6.94 11.45 11.67
CA ASP A 162 -7.59 11.21 12.95
C ASP A 162 -7.06 12.19 14.02
N ASN A 163 -5.80 12.64 13.89
CA ASN A 163 -5.25 13.70 14.72
C ASN A 163 -5.65 15.07 14.16
N ARG A 164 -6.84 15.55 14.53
CA ARG A 164 -7.49 16.72 13.92
C ARG A 164 -6.67 17.99 13.96
N GLU A 165 -5.94 18.23 15.03
CA GLU A 165 -5.14 19.44 15.22
C GLU A 165 -3.78 19.36 14.52
N HIS A 166 -3.31 18.15 14.19
CA HIS A 166 -1.97 17.92 13.64
C HIS A 166 -1.99 17.16 12.31
N SER A 167 -3.00 17.43 11.48
CA SER A 167 -3.15 16.80 10.18
C SER A 167 -3.30 17.84 9.07
N SER A 168 -2.41 17.76 8.08
CA SER A 168 -2.62 18.42 6.79
C SER A 168 -3.46 17.49 5.90
N ASP A 169 -4.70 17.86 5.67
CA ASP A 169 -5.68 17.01 5.01
C ASP A 169 -6.70 17.81 4.17
N SER A 170 -7.81 17.19 3.75
CA SER A 170 -8.76 17.83 2.83
C SER A 170 -9.35 19.16 3.33
N ARG A 171 -9.23 19.47 4.62
CA ARG A 171 -9.57 20.79 5.16
C ARG A 171 -8.69 21.90 4.60
N GLU A 172 -7.42 21.60 4.34
CA GLU A 172 -6.41 22.54 3.86
C GLU A 172 -6.30 22.56 2.33
N TRP A 173 -6.28 21.38 1.71
CA TRP A 173 -5.98 21.25 0.27
C TRP A 173 -7.14 20.76 -0.58
N GLY A 174 -8.32 20.51 0.00
CA GLY A 174 -9.53 20.13 -0.71
C GLY A 174 -9.72 18.62 -0.92
N PRO A 175 -10.66 18.20 -1.77
CA PRO A 175 -10.91 16.77 -2.02
C PRO A 175 -9.77 16.10 -2.80
N VAL A 176 -9.57 14.80 -2.58
CA VAL A 176 -8.77 13.94 -3.48
C VAL A 176 -9.66 13.20 -4.47
N THR A 177 -9.12 12.90 -5.63
CA THR A 177 -9.72 12.04 -6.64
C THR A 177 -9.45 10.56 -6.37
N LYS A 178 -10.24 9.67 -6.98
CA LYS A 178 -10.04 8.22 -6.87
C LYS A 178 -8.66 7.78 -7.37
N GLU A 179 -8.11 8.47 -8.37
CA GLU A 179 -6.83 8.13 -9.00
C GLU A 179 -5.62 8.49 -8.11
N GLU A 180 -5.81 9.43 -7.20
CA GLU A 180 -4.80 9.79 -6.18
C GLU A 180 -4.75 8.77 -5.04
N ILE A 181 -5.77 7.91 -4.91
CA ILE A 181 -5.83 6.86 -3.88
C ILE A 181 -4.99 5.66 -4.33
N VAL A 182 -3.89 5.40 -3.63
CA VAL A 182 -3.00 4.25 -3.84
C VAL A 182 -3.70 2.95 -3.45
N GLY A 183 -4.40 2.94 -2.32
CA GLY A 183 -5.11 1.77 -1.82
C GLY A 183 -5.67 1.95 -0.42
N ARG A 184 -6.27 0.89 0.11
CA ARG A 184 -6.83 0.86 1.47
C ARG A 184 -5.79 0.35 2.46
N ALA A 185 -5.50 1.12 3.49
CA ALA A 185 -4.73 0.60 4.62
C ALA A 185 -5.63 -0.34 5.44
N LEU A 186 -5.42 -1.65 5.29
CA LEU A 186 -6.34 -2.66 5.83
C LEU A 186 -5.82 -3.29 7.12
N PHE A 187 -4.51 -3.49 7.24
CA PHE A 187 -3.93 -4.33 8.28
C PHE A 187 -2.64 -3.72 8.82
N ARG A 188 -2.49 -3.68 10.14
CA ARG A 188 -1.22 -3.41 10.83
C ARG A 188 -0.58 -4.74 11.19
N TYR A 189 0.68 -4.91 10.79
CA TYR A 189 1.45 -6.14 11.08
C TYR A 189 2.61 -5.91 12.05
N PHE A 190 2.95 -4.67 12.37
CA PHE A 190 3.92 -4.30 13.40
C PHE A 190 3.57 -2.92 13.99
N PRO A 191 3.78 -2.65 15.29
CA PRO A 191 4.35 -3.56 16.31
C PRO A 191 3.42 -4.72 16.67
N VAL A 192 4.01 -5.83 17.16
CA VAL A 192 3.28 -7.09 17.46
C VAL A 192 2.05 -6.89 18.38
N PRO A 193 2.09 -6.06 19.44
CA PRO A 193 0.94 -5.83 20.30
C PRO A 193 -0.28 -5.21 19.60
N ASP A 194 -0.06 -4.47 18.52
CA ASP A 194 -1.11 -3.74 17.79
C ASP A 194 -1.48 -4.41 16.46
N VAL A 195 -1.08 -5.67 16.26
CA VAL A 195 -1.40 -6.43 15.05
C VAL A 195 -2.91 -6.59 14.92
N GLY A 196 -3.46 -6.19 13.78
CA GLY A 196 -4.89 -6.28 13.56
C GLY A 196 -5.40 -5.52 12.34
N LEU A 197 -6.67 -5.74 12.04
CA LEU A 197 -7.37 -4.99 11.01
C LEU A 197 -7.61 -3.55 11.47
N LEU A 198 -7.34 -2.60 10.57
CA LEU A 198 -7.69 -1.20 10.73
C LEU A 198 -9.19 -1.06 10.44
N THR A 199 -10.00 -1.19 11.49
CA THR A 199 -11.46 -1.13 11.43
C THR A 199 -11.99 0.14 12.07
N ASN A 200 -13.25 0.47 11.79
CA ASN A 200 -13.98 1.60 12.36
C ASN A 200 -14.51 1.23 13.76
N LYS A 201 -13.61 0.91 14.70
CA LYS A 201 -13.98 0.73 16.10
C LYS A 201 -14.05 2.07 16.80
#